data_AF-A0A0C9XN84-F1
#
_entry.id   AF-A0A0C9XN84-F1
#
_cell.length_a   1.000
_cell.length_b   1.000
_cell.length_c   1.000
_cell.angle_alpha   90.00
_cell.angle_beta   90.00
_cell.angle_gamma   90.00
#
_symmetry.space_group_name_H-M   'P 1'
#
loop_
_entity.id
_entity.type
_entity.pdbx_description
1 polymer ?
#
loop_
_entity_poly.entity_id
_entity_poly.type
_entity_poly.pdbx_seq_one_letter_code
_entity_poly.pdbx_strand_id
1 'polypeptide(L)'
;PPPETEQAPQSALSMRPERVVLSAIACIDHDDFWLTADGGYHAPTPVCRELLDVKPSCALATPGLEPVKSDFAIVLRNLRQVTEKCIMPGYGTGKSFFTGDPLNTTCFKLRHQLFEPLQGDGDHDDAPDNPFSFERWPLTRERNRTNLLNLKNTHQILPVPTYDLARDLLKPATYRHFLQGALVEIHFSLTHWGIAGVKRDVYSGKIELLRLLEPPHGSSSPDRKRKIPLHLASDGSPNKKRATA
;
A
#
# COMPACT_ATOMS: atom_id res chain seq x y z
N PRO A 1 44.69 45.23 23.38
CA PRO A 1 44.22 44.21 22.41
C PRO A 1 44.14 42.83 23.09
N PRO A 2 42.95 42.33 23.42
CA PRO A 2 42.80 40.97 23.92
C PRO A 2 42.85 39.95 22.76
N PRO A 3 43.15 38.67 23.02
CA PRO A 3 43.47 37.69 22.00
C PRO A 3 42.21 37.19 21.28
N GLU A 4 42.36 36.98 19.96
CA GLU A 4 41.37 36.37 19.09
C GLU A 4 41.00 34.97 19.58
N THR A 5 39.71 34.77 19.82
CA THR A 5 39.16 33.46 20.15
C THR A 5 39.02 32.69 18.85
N GLU A 6 39.86 31.67 18.68
CA GLU A 6 39.82 30.69 17.60
C GLU A 6 38.48 29.93 17.68
N GLN A 7 37.53 30.34 16.82
CA GLN A 7 36.25 29.66 16.65
C GLN A 7 36.50 28.31 15.98
N ALA A 8 36.34 27.24 16.77
CA ALA A 8 36.28 25.87 16.27
C ALA A 8 35.20 25.74 15.18
N PRO A 9 35.47 25.02 14.07
CA PRO A 9 34.51 24.88 12.99
C PRO A 9 33.27 24.14 13.48
N GLN A 10 32.14 24.76 13.18
CA GLN A 10 30.79 24.36 13.53
C GLN A 10 30.51 22.93 13.06
N SER A 11 29.93 22.17 14.00
CA SER A 11 29.25 20.89 13.85
C SER A 11 28.95 20.49 12.40
N ALA A 12 29.65 19.45 11.93
CA ALA A 12 29.15 18.60 10.86
C ALA A 12 27.85 17.94 11.37
N LEU A 13 26.72 18.63 11.17
CA LEU A 13 25.42 18.00 11.20
C LEU A 13 25.49 16.86 10.20
N SER A 14 25.51 15.64 10.73
CA SER A 14 25.44 14.41 9.96
C SER A 14 24.21 14.49 9.05
N MET A 15 24.42 14.91 7.80
CA MET A 15 23.38 14.83 6.78
C MET A 15 23.14 13.35 6.56
N ARG A 16 22.08 12.82 7.18
CA ARG A 16 21.53 11.52 6.76
C ARG A 16 21.23 11.67 5.27
N PRO A 17 21.75 10.77 4.41
CA PRO A 17 21.50 10.87 2.98
C PRO A 17 19.99 10.93 2.73
N GLU A 18 19.58 11.89 1.91
CA GLU A 18 18.20 12.06 1.49
C GLU A 18 17.69 10.75 0.88
N ARG A 19 16.54 10.27 1.33
CA ARG A 19 15.99 9.01 0.83
C ARG A 19 15.56 9.19 -0.62
N VAL A 20 16.09 8.35 -1.50
CA VAL A 20 15.65 8.31 -2.90
C VAL A 20 14.26 7.70 -2.97
N VAL A 21 13.33 8.44 -3.58
CA VAL A 21 11.99 7.97 -3.91
C VAL A 21 11.98 7.55 -5.37
N LEU A 22 11.65 6.29 -5.61
CA LEU A 22 11.44 5.71 -6.93
C LEU A 22 9.95 5.74 -7.26
N SER A 23 9.62 5.76 -8.55
CA SER A 23 8.24 5.60 -9.01
C SER A 23 8.12 4.49 -10.04
N ALA A 24 6.94 3.87 -10.10
CA ALA A 24 6.59 2.89 -11.11
C ALA A 24 5.09 2.98 -11.41
N ILE A 25 4.70 2.60 -12.62
CA ILE A 25 3.30 2.30 -12.95
C ILE A 25 3.16 0.78 -12.99
N ALA A 26 2.22 0.26 -12.21
CA ALA A 26 2.02 -1.18 -12.05
C ALA A 26 0.57 -1.52 -11.72
N CYS A 27 0.17 -2.77 -11.94
CA CYS A 27 -1.09 -3.27 -11.40
C CYS A 27 -0.84 -3.80 -9.99
N ILE A 28 -1.70 -3.43 -9.04
CA ILE A 28 -1.71 -4.08 -7.73
C ILE A 28 -2.25 -5.49 -7.90
N ASP A 29 -1.49 -6.47 -7.41
CA ASP A 29 -1.85 -7.87 -7.51
C ASP A 29 -3.17 -8.15 -6.76
N HIS A 30 -4.04 -8.94 -7.37
CA HIS A 30 -5.33 -9.26 -6.79
C HIS A 30 -5.21 -10.19 -5.59
N ASP A 31 -4.28 -11.15 -5.62
CA ASP A 31 -4.20 -12.23 -4.64
C ASP A 31 -3.22 -11.91 -3.51
N ASP A 32 -2.21 -11.07 -3.77
CA ASP A 32 -1.28 -10.57 -2.74
C ASP A 32 -1.57 -9.10 -2.37
N PHE A 33 -2.78 -8.86 -1.86
CA PHE A 33 -3.26 -7.56 -1.39
C PHE A 33 -3.55 -7.54 0.13
N TRP A 34 -2.77 -6.73 0.85
CA TRP A 34 -2.82 -6.55 2.31
C TRP A 34 -2.75 -5.08 2.71
N LEU A 35 -3.17 -4.16 1.85
CA LEU A 35 -3.30 -2.73 2.20
C LEU A 35 -4.61 -2.45 2.97
N THR A 36 -5.16 -3.42 3.69
CA THR A 36 -6.29 -3.13 4.58
C THR A 36 -5.81 -2.32 5.79
N ALA A 37 -6.74 -1.64 6.45
CA ALA A 37 -6.44 -0.76 7.58
C ALA A 37 -5.69 -1.44 8.74
N ASP A 38 -5.79 -2.77 8.86
CA ASP A 38 -5.09 -3.60 9.86
C ASP A 38 -4.19 -4.66 9.20
N GLY A 39 -3.87 -4.50 7.91
CA GLY A 39 -3.03 -5.42 7.14
C GLY A 39 -3.46 -6.89 7.14
N GLY A 40 -4.73 -7.17 7.44
CA GLY A 40 -5.28 -8.52 7.53
C GLY A 40 -4.99 -9.22 8.86
N TYR A 41 -4.60 -8.47 9.89
CA TYR A 41 -4.25 -9.03 11.20
C TYR A 41 -5.44 -9.73 11.85
N HIS A 42 -5.32 -11.05 11.94
CA HIS A 42 -6.31 -11.90 12.57
C HIS A 42 -5.97 -12.15 14.04
N ALA A 43 -4.78 -12.68 14.29
CA ALA A 43 -4.30 -13.15 15.57
C ALA A 43 -2.76 -13.17 15.53
N PRO A 44 -2.10 -13.30 16.70
CA PRO A 44 -0.65 -13.43 16.75
C PRO A 44 -0.14 -14.59 15.87
N THR A 45 0.90 -14.31 15.12
CA THR A 45 1.66 -15.27 14.31
C THR A 45 3.15 -15.19 14.68
N PRO A 46 3.99 -16.16 14.28
CA PRO A 46 5.43 -16.09 14.54
C PRO A 46 6.12 -14.83 14.00
N VAL A 47 5.56 -14.22 12.94
CA VAL A 47 6.13 -13.05 12.25
C VAL A 47 5.42 -11.72 12.55
N CYS A 48 4.19 -11.75 13.02
CA CYS A 48 3.38 -10.57 13.40
C CYS A 48 2.65 -10.95 14.68
N ARG A 49 3.24 -10.59 15.83
CA ARG A 49 2.77 -11.03 17.15
C ARG A 49 1.66 -10.13 17.67
N GLU A 50 1.73 -8.86 17.30
CA GLU A 50 0.79 -7.84 17.74
C GLU A 50 0.29 -7.01 16.56
N LEU A 51 -0.80 -6.27 16.78
CA LEU A 51 -1.32 -5.33 15.78
C LEU A 51 -0.26 -4.27 15.42
N LEU A 52 0.58 -3.88 16.38
CA LEU A 52 1.67 -2.94 16.18
C LEU A 52 2.70 -3.42 15.14
N ASP A 53 2.90 -4.73 15.01
CA ASP A 53 3.87 -5.32 14.06
C ASP A 53 3.37 -5.31 12.61
N VAL A 54 2.10 -4.96 12.39
CA VAL A 54 1.46 -5.01 11.09
C VAL A 54 2.13 -4.04 10.12
N LYS A 55 2.45 -4.55 8.95
CA LYS A 55 2.98 -3.78 7.82
C LYS A 55 2.08 -4.03 6.62
N PRO A 56 1.06 -3.19 6.38
CA PRO A 56 0.19 -3.34 5.22
C PRO A 56 1.04 -3.44 3.95
N SER A 57 0.68 -4.32 3.03
CA SER A 57 1.54 -4.60 1.88
C SER A 57 0.75 -4.95 0.64
N CYS A 58 1.37 -4.84 -0.53
CA CYS A 58 0.82 -5.36 -1.77
C CYS A 58 1.95 -5.81 -2.70
N ALA A 59 1.70 -6.83 -3.51
CA ALA A 59 2.52 -7.10 -4.68
C ALA A 59 2.09 -6.24 -5.87
N LEU A 60 3.05 -5.91 -6.71
CA LEU A 60 2.89 -5.14 -7.93
C LEU A 60 3.27 -6.03 -9.10
N ALA A 61 2.33 -6.21 -10.01
CA ALA A 61 2.44 -7.08 -11.16
C ALA A 61 2.41 -6.27 -12.46
N THR A 62 2.71 -6.98 -13.55
CA THR A 62 2.72 -6.41 -14.90
C THR A 62 1.36 -5.83 -15.26
N PRO A 63 1.28 -4.57 -15.71
CA PRO A 63 0.07 -3.97 -16.23
C PRO A 63 -0.54 -4.76 -17.40
N GLY A 64 -1.87 -4.80 -17.47
CA GLY A 64 -2.59 -5.41 -18.59
C GLY A 64 -2.61 -4.57 -19.88
N LEU A 65 -2.14 -3.32 -19.82
CA LEU A 65 -2.33 -2.30 -20.84
C LEU A 65 -1.01 -1.82 -21.44
N GLU A 66 -0.93 -1.75 -22.76
CA GLU A 66 0.16 -1.09 -23.48
C GLU A 66 -0.02 0.44 -23.49
N PRO A 67 1.06 1.24 -23.51
CA PRO A 67 2.47 0.82 -23.58
C PRO A 67 3.09 0.45 -22.21
N VAL A 68 2.36 0.67 -21.12
CA VAL A 68 2.86 0.55 -19.74
C VAL A 68 3.35 -0.86 -19.41
N LYS A 69 2.69 -1.87 -19.96
CA LYS A 69 3.09 -3.28 -19.86
C LYS A 69 4.54 -3.50 -20.31
N SER A 70 4.94 -2.90 -21.43
CA SER A 70 6.31 -3.00 -21.96
C SER A 70 7.34 -2.32 -21.04
N ASP A 71 6.97 -1.19 -20.42
CA ASP A 71 7.83 -0.47 -19.48
C ASP A 71 8.05 -1.21 -18.15
N PHE A 72 7.09 -2.05 -17.75
CA PHE A 72 7.21 -2.78 -16.48
C PHE A 72 8.41 -3.75 -16.46
N ALA A 73 8.78 -4.32 -17.61
CA ALA A 73 10.00 -5.12 -17.72
C ALA A 73 11.26 -4.30 -17.43
N ILE A 74 11.26 -3.01 -17.83
CA ILE A 74 12.34 -2.07 -17.52
C ILE A 74 12.38 -1.77 -16.03
N VAL A 75 11.21 -1.58 -15.39
CA VAL A 75 11.12 -1.40 -13.92
C VAL A 75 11.77 -2.56 -13.19
N LEU A 76 11.37 -3.81 -13.49
CA LEU A 76 11.94 -5.00 -12.85
C LEU A 76 13.44 -5.10 -13.07
N ARG A 77 13.92 -4.86 -14.30
CA ARG A 77 15.34 -4.87 -14.63
C ARG A 77 16.12 -3.82 -13.83
N ASN A 78 15.62 -2.59 -13.76
CA ASN A 78 16.28 -1.51 -13.04
C ASN A 78 16.35 -1.82 -11.53
N LEU A 79 15.26 -2.32 -10.94
CA LEU A 79 15.23 -2.72 -9.54
C LEU A 79 16.22 -3.84 -9.24
N ARG A 80 16.35 -4.84 -10.12
CA ARG A 80 17.35 -5.91 -9.99
C ARG A 80 18.76 -5.35 -10.01
N GLN A 81 19.06 -4.50 -10.99
CA GLN A 81 20.38 -3.85 -11.09
C GLN A 81 20.73 -3.03 -9.84
N VAL A 82 19.77 -2.32 -9.25
CA VAL A 82 19.97 -1.61 -7.98
C VAL A 82 20.31 -2.60 -6.86
N THR A 83 19.55 -3.68 -6.71
CA THR A 83 19.82 -4.69 -5.67
C THR A 83 21.16 -5.40 -5.87
N GLU A 84 21.54 -5.72 -7.10
CA GLU A 84 22.80 -6.41 -7.42
C GLU A 84 24.02 -5.52 -7.19
N LYS A 85 23.91 -4.21 -7.45
CA LYS A 85 24.99 -3.24 -7.23
C LYS A 85 25.19 -2.87 -5.76
N CYS A 86 24.21 -3.16 -4.90
CA CYS A 86 24.23 -2.82 -3.48
C CYS A 86 24.51 -4.03 -2.57
N ILE A 87 25.13 -5.09 -3.08
CA ILE A 87 25.51 -6.26 -2.29
C ILE A 87 26.71 -5.92 -1.40
N MET A 88 26.64 -6.25 -0.11
CA MET A 88 27.75 -5.99 0.80
C MET A 88 28.91 -6.98 0.55
N PRO A 89 30.18 -6.53 0.63
CA PRO A 89 31.32 -7.42 0.47
C PRO A 89 31.27 -8.62 1.43
N GLY A 90 31.33 -9.83 0.87
CA GLY A 90 31.28 -11.07 1.65
C GLY A 90 29.87 -11.51 2.08
N TYR A 91 28.81 -10.82 1.63
CA TYR A 91 27.42 -11.23 1.80
C TYR A 91 26.91 -11.87 0.50
N GLY A 92 26.03 -12.86 0.65
CA GLY A 92 25.29 -13.44 -0.47
C GLY A 92 23.93 -12.74 -0.67
N THR A 93 23.33 -12.98 -1.84
CA THR A 93 21.95 -12.55 -2.13
C THR A 93 20.99 -13.20 -1.12
N GLY A 94 20.35 -12.38 -0.29
CA GLY A 94 19.38 -12.85 0.69
C GLY A 94 17.94 -12.63 0.23
N LYS A 95 17.08 -12.19 1.16
CA LYS A 95 15.65 -11.99 0.90
C LYS A 95 15.45 -10.67 0.20
N SER A 96 15.04 -10.71 -1.06
CA SER A 96 14.61 -9.51 -1.79
C SER A 96 13.11 -9.25 -1.58
N PHE A 97 12.66 -8.09 -2.05
CA PHE A 97 11.26 -7.71 -2.15
C PHE A 97 10.60 -8.24 -3.45
N PHE A 98 11.35 -8.92 -4.31
CA PHE A 98 10.82 -9.68 -5.45
C PHE A 98 10.00 -10.89 -5.00
N THR A 99 8.92 -11.19 -5.72
CA THR A 99 8.02 -12.33 -5.46
C THR A 99 8.02 -13.30 -6.64
N GLY A 100 8.06 -14.60 -6.35
CA GLY A 100 8.17 -15.66 -7.36
C GLY A 100 9.58 -16.25 -7.49
N ASP A 101 9.77 -17.08 -8.51
CA ASP A 101 11.07 -17.67 -8.85
C ASP A 101 12.05 -16.54 -9.28
N PRO A 102 13.31 -16.53 -8.80
CA PRO A 102 14.33 -15.58 -9.26
C PRO A 102 14.44 -15.46 -10.79
N LEU A 103 14.24 -16.56 -11.52
CA LEU A 103 14.28 -16.63 -12.99
C LEU A 103 13.01 -16.12 -13.66
N ASN A 104 11.86 -16.24 -12.99
CA ASN A 104 10.53 -15.89 -13.52
C ASN A 104 9.81 -14.84 -12.66
N THR A 105 10.55 -13.95 -12.00
CA THR A 105 9.94 -12.94 -11.13
C THR A 105 9.15 -11.97 -12.00
N THR A 106 7.83 -11.96 -11.83
CA THR A 106 6.89 -11.08 -12.53
C THR A 106 6.36 -9.96 -11.65
N CYS A 107 6.69 -9.98 -10.35
CA CYS A 107 6.16 -9.02 -9.39
C CYS A 107 7.16 -8.67 -8.28
N PHE A 108 6.90 -7.56 -7.61
CA PHE A 108 7.64 -7.15 -6.42
C PHE A 108 6.69 -6.60 -5.37
N LYS A 109 7.03 -6.80 -4.10
CA LYS A 109 6.18 -6.52 -2.95
C LYS A 109 6.67 -5.32 -2.17
N LEU A 110 5.78 -4.37 -1.93
CA LEU A 110 6.05 -3.21 -1.11
C LEU A 110 5.22 -3.23 0.17
N ARG A 111 5.67 -2.51 1.19
CA ARG A 111 5.02 -2.46 2.50
C ARG A 111 4.91 -1.03 3.00
N HIS A 112 3.98 -0.78 3.89
CA HIS A 112 3.83 0.49 4.58
C HIS A 112 4.06 0.30 6.07
N GLN A 113 4.53 1.36 6.74
CA GLN A 113 4.61 1.41 8.18
C GLN A 113 3.33 2.06 8.70
N LEU A 114 2.44 1.26 9.28
CA LEU A 114 1.13 1.73 9.73
C LEU A 114 1.21 2.51 11.05
N PHE A 115 2.14 2.15 11.94
CA PHE A 115 2.29 2.77 13.24
C PHE A 115 3.69 3.39 13.37
N GLU A 116 3.74 4.60 13.87
CA GLU A 116 4.98 5.31 14.18
C GLU A 116 4.96 5.77 15.64
N PRO A 117 6.05 5.56 16.40
CA PRO A 117 6.12 6.06 17.78
C PRO A 117 6.01 7.58 17.83
N LEU A 118 5.33 8.09 18.85
CA LEU A 118 5.28 9.54 19.09
C LEU A 118 6.66 10.05 19.49
N GLN A 119 7.10 11.14 18.85
CA GLN A 119 8.35 11.82 19.21
C GLN A 119 8.04 12.94 20.22
N GLY A 120 8.06 12.60 21.51
CA GLY A 120 7.91 13.54 22.63
C GLY A 120 6.46 13.76 23.12
N ASP A 121 6.32 14.55 24.19
CA ASP A 121 5.04 14.89 24.85
C ASP A 121 4.20 15.91 24.06
N GLY A 122 4.30 15.88 22.73
CA GLY A 122 3.55 16.80 21.86
C GLY A 122 2.05 16.52 21.97
N ASP A 123 1.29 17.57 22.32
CA ASP A 123 -0.17 17.53 22.42
C ASP A 123 -0.73 16.97 21.11
N HIS A 124 -1.36 15.81 21.21
CA HIS A 124 -1.94 15.14 20.06
C HIS A 124 -3.10 16.01 19.58
N ASP A 125 -2.94 16.65 18.43
CA ASP A 125 -4.01 17.40 17.76
C ASP A 125 -5.06 16.40 17.26
N ASP A 126 -5.82 15.84 18.20
CA ASP A 126 -7.04 15.08 17.99
C ASP A 126 -8.11 16.06 17.53
N ALA A 127 -7.92 16.61 16.32
CA ALA A 127 -8.97 17.34 15.65
C ALA A 127 -10.24 16.45 15.68
N PRO A 128 -11.38 16.94 16.19
CA PRO A 128 -12.55 16.11 16.48
C PRO A 128 -13.12 15.36 15.25
N ASP A 129 -12.67 15.76 14.05
CA ASP A 129 -13.04 15.19 12.77
C ASP A 129 -11.91 14.47 12.03
N ASN A 130 -10.79 14.14 12.70
CA ASN A 130 -9.73 13.36 12.08
C ASN A 130 -10.27 11.97 11.66
N PRO A 131 -10.35 11.67 10.35
CA PRO A 131 -10.87 10.39 9.86
C PRO A 131 -9.92 9.21 10.15
N PHE A 132 -8.69 9.50 10.62
CA PHE A 132 -7.65 8.54 10.91
C PHE A 132 -7.38 8.37 12.42
N SER A 133 -8.32 8.78 13.28
CA SER A 133 -8.22 8.57 14.73
C SER A 133 -8.27 7.08 15.10
N PHE A 134 -7.67 6.73 16.24
CA PHE A 134 -7.69 5.34 16.76
C PHE A 134 -9.12 4.83 17.01
N GLU A 135 -10.04 5.70 17.44
CA GLU A 135 -11.44 5.37 17.71
C GLU A 135 -12.23 5.09 16.43
N ARG A 136 -11.92 5.78 15.33
CA ARG A 136 -12.63 5.68 14.06
C ARG A 136 -11.92 4.80 13.03
N TRP A 137 -10.71 4.32 13.34
CA TRP A 137 -9.94 3.50 12.44
C TRP A 137 -10.71 2.23 12.02
N PRO A 138 -10.80 1.93 10.70
CA PRO A 138 -11.69 0.90 10.19
C PRO A 138 -11.05 -0.50 10.28
N LEU A 139 -11.09 -1.12 11.46
CA LEU A 139 -10.60 -2.49 11.65
C LEU A 139 -11.44 -3.50 10.87
N THR A 140 -10.80 -4.56 10.33
CA THR A 140 -11.54 -5.68 9.74
C THR A 140 -12.18 -6.57 10.81
N ARG A 141 -11.66 -6.50 12.04
CA ARG A 141 -12.12 -7.29 13.18
C ARG A 141 -12.18 -6.44 14.44
N GLU A 142 -13.38 -6.27 14.97
CA GLU A 142 -13.62 -5.41 16.13
C GLU A 142 -12.91 -5.90 17.41
N ARG A 143 -12.63 -7.19 17.53
CA ARG A 143 -11.84 -7.73 18.67
C ARG A 143 -10.44 -7.13 18.81
N ASN A 144 -9.90 -6.54 17.74
CA ASN A 144 -8.60 -5.88 17.76
C ASN A 144 -8.67 -4.43 18.28
N ARG A 145 -9.88 -3.89 18.52
CA ARG A 145 -10.10 -2.50 18.95
C ARG A 145 -9.38 -2.17 20.25
N THR A 146 -9.43 -3.04 21.24
CA THR A 146 -8.73 -2.83 22.51
C THR A 146 -7.22 -2.69 22.29
N ASN A 147 -6.63 -3.58 21.48
CA ASN A 147 -5.20 -3.51 21.16
C ASN A 147 -4.86 -2.21 20.41
N LEU A 148 -5.72 -1.78 19.49
CA LEU A 148 -5.55 -0.53 18.78
C LEU A 148 -5.59 0.67 19.74
N LEU A 149 -6.59 0.75 20.60
CA LEU A 149 -6.75 1.86 21.56
C LEU A 149 -5.60 1.93 22.57
N ASN A 150 -5.00 0.80 22.94
CA ASN A 150 -3.81 0.77 23.80
C ASN A 150 -2.60 1.48 23.17
N LEU A 151 -2.55 1.60 21.84
CA LEU A 151 -1.46 2.28 21.14
C LEU A 151 -1.65 3.80 21.07
N LYS A 152 -2.85 4.33 21.36
CA LYS A 152 -3.20 5.74 21.15
C LYS A 152 -2.21 6.73 21.78
N ASN A 153 -1.71 6.42 22.97
CA ASN A 153 -0.82 7.33 23.72
C ASN A 153 0.67 7.11 23.43
N THR A 154 1.01 6.13 22.59
CA THR A 154 2.41 5.73 22.33
C THR A 154 2.79 5.82 20.87
N HIS A 155 1.80 5.74 19.97
CA HIS A 155 1.99 5.73 18.54
C HIS A 155 0.95 6.60 17.84
N GLN A 156 1.28 7.06 16.65
CA GLN A 156 0.32 7.59 15.69
C GLN A 156 0.05 6.59 14.58
N ILE A 157 -1.16 6.67 13.99
CA ILE A 157 -1.51 5.91 12.80
C ILE A 157 -1.09 6.69 11.55
N LEU A 158 -0.35 6.03 10.68
CA LEU A 158 0.03 6.54 9.37
C LEU A 158 -0.76 5.78 8.30
N PRO A 159 -1.89 6.32 7.80
CA PRO A 159 -2.54 5.74 6.63
C PRO A 159 -1.61 5.77 5.42
N VAL A 160 -1.70 4.78 4.53
CA VAL A 160 -0.99 4.82 3.24
C VAL A 160 -1.52 6.00 2.44
N PRO A 161 -0.72 7.03 2.08
CA PRO A 161 -1.22 8.14 1.29
C PRO A 161 -1.68 7.63 -0.08
N THR A 162 -3.00 7.64 -0.31
CA THR A 162 -3.60 7.02 -1.49
C THR A 162 -4.63 7.97 -2.08
N TYR A 163 -4.47 8.29 -3.36
CA TYR A 163 -5.32 9.27 -4.04
C TYR A 163 -6.08 8.61 -5.18
N ASP A 164 -7.35 8.99 -5.34
CA ASP A 164 -8.18 8.51 -6.44
C ASP A 164 -7.92 9.28 -7.75
N LEU A 165 -8.75 9.03 -8.77
CA LEU A 165 -8.68 9.70 -10.07
C LEU A 165 -8.96 11.21 -10.00
N ALA A 166 -9.75 11.66 -9.01
CA ALA A 166 -10.03 13.07 -8.74
C ALA A 166 -8.93 13.74 -7.90
N ARG A 167 -7.92 12.97 -7.47
CA ARG A 167 -6.86 13.37 -6.52
C ARG A 167 -7.38 13.61 -5.11
N ASP A 168 -8.52 13.02 -4.77
CA ASP A 168 -9.03 13.00 -3.42
C ASP A 168 -8.39 11.86 -2.62
N LEU A 169 -8.14 12.11 -1.33
CA LEU A 169 -7.56 11.12 -0.44
C LEU A 169 -8.56 9.99 -0.18
N LEU A 170 -8.18 8.77 -0.58
CA LEU A 170 -8.97 7.57 -0.29
C LEU A 170 -8.92 7.25 1.20
N LYS A 171 -10.03 6.73 1.72
CA LYS A 171 -10.13 6.26 3.11
C LYS A 171 -9.63 4.82 3.21
N PRO A 172 -8.89 4.42 4.27
CA PRO A 172 -8.42 3.05 4.47
C PRO A 172 -9.51 1.98 4.35
N ALA A 173 -10.74 2.29 4.75
CA ALA A 173 -11.90 1.40 4.63
C ALA A 173 -12.23 1.03 3.17
N THR A 174 -11.85 1.87 2.20
CA THR A 174 -12.17 1.69 0.78
C THR A 174 -11.00 1.11 -0.03
N TYR A 175 -9.80 1.02 0.53
CA TYR A 175 -8.59 0.58 -0.19
C TYR A 175 -8.77 -0.73 -0.92
N ARG A 176 -9.39 -1.74 -0.29
CA ARG A 176 -9.62 -3.03 -0.97
C ARG A 176 -10.46 -2.89 -2.22
N HIS A 177 -11.53 -2.08 -2.16
CA HIS A 177 -12.45 -1.92 -3.28
C HIS A 177 -11.81 -1.14 -4.44
N PHE A 178 -10.99 -0.13 -4.15
CA PHE A 178 -10.41 0.75 -5.16
C PHE A 178 -9.03 0.34 -5.66
N LEU A 179 -8.26 -0.42 -4.88
CA LEU A 179 -6.85 -0.72 -5.17
C LEU A 179 -6.60 -2.16 -5.58
N GLN A 180 -7.37 -3.13 -5.09
CA GLN A 180 -7.12 -4.55 -5.38
C GLN A 180 -7.35 -4.84 -6.87
N GLY A 181 -6.29 -5.08 -7.65
CA GLY A 181 -6.37 -5.24 -9.10
C GLY A 181 -6.34 -3.93 -9.90
N ALA A 182 -6.11 -2.79 -9.26
CA ALA A 182 -6.09 -1.48 -9.92
C ALA A 182 -4.74 -1.19 -10.59
N LEU A 183 -4.75 -0.35 -11.63
CA LEU A 183 -3.55 0.26 -12.18
C LEU A 183 -3.21 1.51 -11.36
N VAL A 184 -1.99 1.58 -10.85
CA VAL A 184 -1.54 2.68 -9.99
C VAL A 184 -0.20 3.23 -10.43
N GLU A 185 0.00 4.52 -10.22
CA GLU A 185 1.33 5.11 -10.06
C GLU A 185 1.70 4.96 -8.58
N ILE A 186 2.82 4.30 -8.29
CA ILE A 186 3.31 4.08 -6.94
C ILE A 186 4.66 4.73 -6.75
N HIS A 187 4.84 5.42 -5.62
CA HIS A 187 6.10 5.99 -5.19
C HIS A 187 6.57 5.26 -3.95
N PHE A 188 7.85 4.89 -3.93
CA PHE A 188 8.40 4.06 -2.86
C PHE A 188 9.89 4.30 -2.66
N SER A 189 10.36 4.07 -1.44
CA SER A 189 11.78 4.05 -1.10
C SER A 189 12.27 2.61 -0.94
N LEU A 190 13.56 2.38 -1.17
CA LEU A 190 14.21 1.09 -0.92
C LEU A 190 15.11 1.20 0.30
N THR A 191 15.02 0.20 1.18
CA THR A 191 15.93 0.04 2.33
C THR A 191 16.69 -1.27 2.17
N HIS A 192 17.99 -1.21 2.46
CA HIS A 192 18.91 -2.35 2.40
C HIS A 192 19.61 -2.50 3.75
N TRP A 193 19.73 -3.73 4.23
CA TRP A 193 20.53 -4.08 5.39
C TRP A 193 21.02 -5.53 5.28
N GLY A 194 22.17 -5.84 5.89
CA GLY A 194 22.63 -7.21 5.99
C GLY A 194 22.24 -7.88 7.30
N ILE A 195 22.13 -9.20 7.25
CA ILE A 195 22.00 -10.05 8.42
C ILE A 195 23.35 -10.73 8.65
N ALA A 196 24.14 -10.19 9.58
CA ALA A 196 25.51 -10.63 9.82
C ALA A 196 25.64 -12.13 10.13
N GLY A 197 24.71 -12.69 10.93
CA GLY A 197 24.77 -14.10 11.35
C GLY A 197 24.70 -15.10 10.20
N VAL A 198 24.05 -14.75 9.09
CA VAL A 198 23.95 -15.60 7.89
C VAL A 198 24.66 -15.01 6.68
N LYS A 199 25.29 -13.83 6.83
CA LYS A 199 25.91 -13.05 5.76
C LYS A 199 25.01 -12.91 4.53
N ARG A 200 23.77 -12.45 4.73
CA ARG A 200 22.79 -12.26 3.66
C ARG A 200 22.27 -10.84 3.61
N ASP A 201 22.18 -10.28 2.41
CA ASP A 201 21.56 -8.98 2.17
C ASP A 201 20.03 -9.08 2.12
N VAL A 202 19.35 -8.11 2.72
CA VAL A 202 17.90 -8.00 2.70
C VAL A 202 17.51 -6.64 2.12
N TYR A 203 16.55 -6.67 1.19
CA TYR A 203 15.97 -5.49 0.59
C TYR A 203 14.48 -5.42 0.91
N SER A 204 14.01 -4.24 1.26
CA SER A 204 12.59 -3.98 1.47
C SER A 204 12.20 -2.66 0.81
N GLY A 205 11.08 -2.67 0.11
CA GLY A 205 10.47 -1.45 -0.40
C GLY A 205 9.41 -0.91 0.55
N LYS A 206 9.42 0.41 0.77
CA LYS A 206 8.43 1.14 1.56
C LYS A 206 7.57 2.00 0.66
N ILE A 207 6.25 1.84 0.73
CA ILE A 207 5.29 2.68 0.02
C ILE A 207 5.32 4.08 0.65
N GLU A 208 5.48 5.10 -0.19
CA GLU A 208 5.38 6.50 0.23
C GLU A 208 4.06 7.11 -0.27
N LEU A 209 3.58 6.71 -1.45
CA LEU A 209 2.38 7.26 -2.07
C LEU A 209 1.80 6.30 -3.12
N LEU A 210 0.48 6.25 -3.21
CA LEU A 210 -0.29 5.60 -4.27
C LEU A 210 -1.20 6.60 -4.97
N ARG A 211 -1.24 6.54 -6.30
CA ARG A 211 -2.24 7.26 -7.10
C ARG A 211 -2.94 6.28 -8.03
N LEU A 212 -4.27 6.26 -7.96
CA LEU A 212 -5.09 5.47 -8.85
C LEU A 212 -5.00 6.05 -10.26
N LEU A 213 -4.69 5.20 -11.24
CA LEU A 213 -4.72 5.56 -12.67
C LEU A 213 -5.90 4.90 -13.37
N GLU A 214 -6.21 3.65 -13.02
CA GLU A 214 -7.42 2.96 -13.47
C GLU A 214 -7.98 2.06 -12.36
N PRO A 215 -9.31 2.01 -12.19
CA PRO A 215 -9.95 1.16 -11.20
C PRO A 215 -9.78 -0.33 -11.54
N PRO A 216 -10.00 -1.25 -10.58
CA PRO A 216 -9.91 -2.68 -10.82
C PRO A 216 -10.82 -3.16 -11.96
N HIS A 217 -10.29 -3.99 -12.85
CA HIS A 217 -11.08 -4.62 -13.91
C HIS A 217 -12.17 -5.50 -13.27
N GLY A 218 -13.44 -5.18 -13.52
CA GLY A 218 -14.60 -5.86 -12.92
C GLY A 218 -15.32 -5.06 -11.83
N SER A 219 -14.79 -3.88 -11.44
CA SER A 219 -15.54 -2.88 -10.67
C SER A 219 -16.62 -2.22 -11.55
N SER A 220 -17.62 -2.99 -11.95
CA SER A 220 -18.90 -2.43 -12.39
C SER A 220 -19.42 -1.60 -11.21
N SER A 221 -19.30 -0.28 -11.27
CA SER A 221 -19.93 0.59 -10.30
C SER A 221 -21.42 0.24 -10.19
N PRO A 222 -22.00 0.13 -8.98
CA PRO A 222 -23.43 -0.14 -8.83
C PRO A 222 -24.31 1.02 -9.34
N ASP A 223 -23.72 2.15 -9.75
CA ASP A 223 -24.45 3.31 -10.27
C ASP A 223 -24.83 3.24 -11.75
N ARG A 224 -24.41 2.21 -12.50
CA ARG A 224 -25.11 1.86 -13.73
C ARG A 224 -26.34 1.01 -13.40
N LYS A 225 -27.32 1.63 -12.71
CA LYS A 225 -28.70 1.16 -12.74
C LYS A 225 -29.09 1.02 -14.20
N ARG A 226 -29.24 -0.23 -14.65
CA ARG A 226 -29.94 -0.58 -15.88
C ARG A 226 -31.25 0.22 -15.84
N LYS A 227 -31.43 1.16 -16.77
CA LYS A 227 -32.75 1.72 -17.04
C LYS A 227 -33.62 0.53 -17.47
N ILE A 228 -34.40 0.00 -16.53
CA ILE A 228 -35.45 -0.95 -16.84
C ILE A 228 -36.42 -0.17 -17.73
N PRO A 229 -36.66 -0.59 -19.00
CA PRO A 229 -37.70 0.03 -19.79
C PRO A 229 -39.02 -0.26 -19.10
N LEU A 230 -39.70 0.80 -18.67
CA LEU A 230 -41.04 0.72 -18.10
C LEU A 230 -42.02 0.54 -19.28
N HIS A 231 -42.03 -0.65 -19.86
CA HIS A 231 -43.05 -1.02 -20.85
C HIS A 231 -44.20 -1.69 -20.11
N LEU A 232 -45.09 -0.86 -19.56
CA LEU A 232 -46.43 -1.30 -19.20
C LEU A 232 -47.13 -1.66 -20.52
N ALA A 233 -47.19 -2.96 -20.82
CA ALA A 233 -48.06 -3.47 -21.85
C ALA A 233 -49.52 -3.22 -21.42
N SER A 234 -50.09 -2.13 -21.95
CA SER A 234 -51.51 -2.11 -22.26
C SER A 234 -51.72 -3.06 -23.43
N ASP A 235 -52.42 -4.16 -23.21
CA ASP A 235 -53.46 -4.64 -24.11
C ASP A 235 -54.17 -5.84 -23.48
N GLY A 236 -55.31 -5.52 -22.85
CA GLY A 236 -56.34 -6.51 -22.61
C GLY A 236 -57.13 -6.70 -23.90
N SER A 237 -57.06 -7.90 -24.49
CA SER A 237 -58.19 -8.45 -25.24
C SER A 237 -58.16 -9.98 -25.20
N PRO A 238 -59.25 -10.65 -24.77
CA PRO A 238 -59.29 -12.09 -24.63
C PRO A 238 -59.80 -12.72 -25.94
N ASN A 239 -59.08 -13.71 -26.46
CA ASN A 239 -59.66 -14.61 -27.46
C ASN A 239 -59.12 -16.03 -27.30
N LYS A 240 -59.90 -16.88 -26.61
CA LYS A 240 -59.83 -18.34 -26.77
C LYS A 240 -61.09 -19.01 -26.24
N LYS A 241 -61.91 -19.56 -27.14
CA LYS A 241 -62.07 -21.02 -27.30
C LYS A 241 -63.05 -21.40 -28.43
N ARG A 242 -62.47 -22.07 -29.44
CA ARG A 242 -62.99 -23.23 -30.20
C ARG A 242 -63.44 -24.34 -29.21
N ALA A 243 -64.31 -25.32 -29.46
CA ALA A 243 -64.85 -25.93 -30.67
C ALA A 243 -66.10 -26.80 -30.34
N THR A 244 -66.85 -27.12 -31.39
CA THR A 244 -67.79 -28.24 -31.64
C THR A 244 -67.77 -29.46 -30.70
N ALA A 245 -68.98 -29.89 -30.33
CA ALA A 245 -69.53 -31.23 -30.61
C ALA A 245 -70.99 -31.05 -31.06
#